data_AF-A0A2P6RND6-F1
#
_entry.id   AF-A0A2P6RND6-F1
#
_cell.length_a   1.000
_cell.length_b   1.000
_cell.length_c   1.000
_cell.angle_alpha   90.00
_cell.angle_beta   90.00
_cell.angle_gamma   90.00
#
_symmetry.space_group_name_H-M   'P 1'
#
loop_
_entity.id
_entity.type
_entity.pdbx_description
1 polymer ?
#
loop_
_entity_poly.entity_id
_entity_poly.type
_entity_poly.pdbx_seq_one_letter_code
_entity_poly.pdbx_strand_id
1 'polypeptide(L)'
;MVDRISGLPDEILVSILSLLPLKEAQATSILSRRWQYVWAYCTTLNFDDEKNLVRLRLSDREALELEMCRYVNWVDSVLKQHRALNIERFRVYFKL
;
A
#
# COMPACT_ATOMS: atom_id res chain seq x y z
N MET A 1 -7.33 -13.45 -26.37
CA MET A 1 -5.97 -13.19 -25.82
C MET A 1 -5.95 -13.78 -24.42
N VAL A 2 -4.96 -14.60 -24.06
CA VAL A 2 -4.90 -15.24 -22.74
C VAL A 2 -4.32 -14.25 -21.74
N ASP A 3 -4.99 -14.07 -20.58
CA ASP A 3 -4.44 -13.30 -19.47
C ASP A 3 -3.30 -14.09 -18.81
N ARG A 4 -2.07 -13.75 -19.18
CA ARG A 4 -0.86 -14.43 -18.71
C ARG A 4 -0.51 -14.06 -17.27
N ILE A 5 -0.92 -12.88 -16.80
CA ILE A 5 -0.60 -12.42 -15.45
C ILE A 5 -1.51 -13.14 -14.45
N SER A 6 -2.80 -13.26 -14.74
CA SER A 6 -3.72 -14.03 -13.89
C SER A 6 -3.42 -15.53 -13.86
N GLY A 7 -2.61 -16.04 -14.80
CA GLY A 7 -2.12 -17.42 -14.81
C GLY A 7 -0.88 -17.69 -13.95
N LEU A 8 -0.23 -16.66 -13.39
CA LEU A 8 0.94 -16.82 -12.52
C LEU A 8 0.54 -17.33 -11.13
N PRO A 9 1.42 -18.03 -10.39
CA PRO A 9 1.24 -18.36 -8.97
C PRO A 9 1.20 -17.11 -8.08
N ASP A 10 0.56 -17.21 -6.89
CA ASP A 10 0.41 -16.07 -5.97
C ASP A 10 1.77 -15.53 -5.51
N GLU A 11 2.75 -16.40 -5.28
CA GLU A 11 4.10 -16.03 -4.85
C GLU A 11 4.80 -15.13 -5.88
N ILE A 12 4.56 -15.39 -7.17
CA ILE A 12 5.09 -14.57 -8.25
C ILE A 12 4.34 -13.24 -8.32
N LEU A 13 3.02 -13.25 -8.12
CA LEU A 13 2.24 -12.00 -8.05
C LEU A 13 2.68 -11.12 -6.88
N VAL A 14 2.90 -11.70 -5.69
CA VAL A 14 3.46 -10.98 -4.52
C VAL A 14 4.83 -10.42 -4.85
N SER A 15 5.68 -11.20 -5.54
CA SER A 15 7.02 -10.75 -5.96
C SER A 15 6.96 -9.59 -6.97
N ILE A 16 5.95 -9.54 -7.84
CA ILE A 16 5.73 -8.40 -8.74
C ILE A 16 5.22 -7.20 -7.94
N LEU A 17 4.24 -7.39 -7.07
CA LEU A 17 3.65 -6.32 -6.26
C LEU A 17 4.64 -5.69 -5.28
N SER A 18 5.63 -6.45 -4.79
CA SER A 18 6.68 -5.94 -3.89
C SER A 18 7.64 -4.96 -4.57
N LEU A 19 7.63 -4.90 -5.92
CA LEU A 19 8.37 -3.91 -6.70
C LEU A 19 7.63 -2.58 -6.84
N LEU A 20 6.34 -2.54 -6.47
CA LEU A 20 5.52 -1.34 -6.54
C LEU A 20 5.53 -0.59 -5.20
N PRO A 21 5.28 0.73 -5.21
CA PRO A 21 4.87 1.45 -4.01
C PRO A 21 3.67 0.77 -3.37
N LEU A 22 3.63 0.72 -2.03
CA LEU A 22 2.59 -0.01 -1.29
C LEU A 22 1.16 0.41 -1.66
N LYS A 23 0.95 1.71 -1.90
CA LYS A 23 -0.34 2.25 -2.39
C LYS A 23 -0.74 1.69 -3.75
N GLU A 24 0.21 1.55 -4.66
CA GLU A 24 -0.02 1.01 -6.00
C GLU A 24 -0.25 -0.50 -5.94
N ALA A 25 0.53 -1.21 -5.12
CA ALA A 25 0.32 -2.63 -4.85
C ALA A 25 -1.10 -2.89 -4.31
N GLN A 26 -1.54 -2.10 -3.32
CA GLN A 26 -2.89 -2.17 -2.79
C GLN A 26 -3.95 -1.81 -3.84
N ALA A 27 -3.69 -0.84 -4.72
CA ALA A 27 -4.62 -0.45 -5.78
C ALA A 27 -4.91 -1.59 -6.78
N THR A 28 -4.00 -2.56 -6.92
CA THR A 28 -4.24 -3.75 -7.75
C THR A 28 -5.37 -4.66 -7.23
N SER A 29 -5.81 -4.46 -5.97
CA SER A 29 -6.94 -5.21 -5.38
C SER A 29 -8.24 -5.13 -6.19
N ILE A 30 -8.41 -4.09 -7.03
CA ILE A 30 -9.59 -3.91 -7.88
C ILE A 30 -9.59 -4.78 -9.14
N LEU A 31 -8.44 -5.40 -9.51
CA LEU A 31 -8.30 -6.13 -10.77
C LEU A 31 -9.13 -7.42 -10.78
N SER A 32 -9.14 -8.17 -9.67
CA SER A 32 -10.02 -9.32 -9.48
C SER A 32 -10.07 -9.75 -8.01
N ARG A 33 -10.99 -10.67 -7.68
CA ARG A 33 -11.10 -11.27 -6.33
C ARG A 33 -9.79 -11.90 -5.84
N ARG A 34 -8.96 -12.40 -6.76
CA ARG A 34 -7.65 -12.97 -6.41
C ARG A 34 -6.72 -11.87 -5.92
N TRP A 35 -6.57 -10.81 -6.71
CA TRP A 35 -5.70 -9.67 -6.41
C TRP A 35 -6.10 -8.89 -5.16
N GLN A 36 -7.38 -8.96 -4.75
CA GLN A 36 -7.87 -8.39 -3.50
C GLN A 36 -7.01 -8.74 -2.28
N TYR A 37 -6.44 -9.96 -2.26
CA TYR A 37 -5.69 -10.47 -1.11
C TYR A 37 -4.20 -10.67 -1.37
N VAL A 38 -3.74 -10.69 -2.63
CA VAL A 38 -2.33 -10.96 -2.95
C VAL A 38 -1.41 -9.89 -2.36
N TRP A 39 -1.75 -8.61 -2.52
CA TRP A 39 -0.93 -7.51 -2.00
C TRP A 39 -0.70 -7.61 -0.47
N ALA A 40 -1.66 -8.21 0.26
CA ALA A 40 -1.58 -8.36 1.71
C ALA A 40 -0.45 -9.29 2.19
N TYR A 41 0.17 -10.05 1.29
CA TYR A 41 1.33 -10.90 1.58
C TYR A 41 2.68 -10.21 1.29
N CYS A 42 2.69 -8.95 0.84
CA CYS A 42 3.94 -8.23 0.62
C CYS A 42 4.68 -8.01 1.95
N THR A 43 5.94 -8.43 2.03
CA THR A 43 6.79 -8.34 3.23
C THR A 43 7.41 -6.96 3.45
N THR A 44 7.36 -6.10 2.43
CA THR A 44 7.86 -4.72 2.49
C THR A 44 6.68 -3.76 2.61
N LEU A 45 6.49 -3.20 3.81
CA LEU A 45 5.49 -2.19 4.09
C LEU A 45 6.16 -0.83 4.17
N ASN A 46 6.17 -0.12 3.04
CA ASN A 46 6.67 1.25 2.96
C ASN A 46 5.50 2.23 2.82
N PHE A 47 5.26 3.01 3.87
CA PHE A 47 4.20 4.01 3.96
C PHE A 47 4.67 5.42 3.59
N ASP A 48 5.95 5.59 3.21
CA ASP A 48 6.51 6.87 2.82
C ASP A 48 5.76 7.42 1.60
N ASP A 49 5.09 8.56 1.77
CA ASP A 49 4.31 9.20 0.72
C ASP A 49 4.83 10.61 0.43
N GLU A 50 5.93 10.65 -0.34
CA GLU A 50 6.56 11.91 -0.74
C GLU A 50 5.62 12.85 -1.50
N LYS A 51 4.65 12.29 -2.24
CA LYS A 51 3.67 13.09 -3.01
C LYS A 51 2.70 13.83 -2.07
N ASN A 52 2.30 13.22 -0.96
CA ASN A 52 1.50 13.91 0.06
C ASN A 52 2.28 14.97 0.82
N LEU A 53 3.60 14.81 1.03
CA LEU A 53 4.43 15.84 1.68
C LEU A 53 4.42 17.19 0.95
N VAL A 54 4.25 17.19 -0.38
CA VAL A 54 4.12 18.43 -1.17
C VAL A 54 2.75 19.10 -0.96
N ARG A 55 1.68 18.31 -0.83
CA ARG A 55 0.31 18.82 -0.59
C ARG A 55 0.19 19.45 0.79
N LEU A 56 0.70 18.77 1.83
CA LEU A 56 0.68 19.25 3.22
C LEU A 56 1.32 20.64 3.39
N ARG A 57 2.36 20.98 2.61
CA ARG A 57 3.03 22.28 2.67
C ARG A 57 2.17 23.46 2.21
N LEU A 58 1.12 23.19 1.44
CA LEU A 58 0.25 24.22 0.84
C LEU A 58 -1.12 24.27 1.52
N SER A 59 -1.40 23.35 2.44
CA SER A 59 -2.67 23.17 3.12
C SER A 59 -2.78 24.05 4.36
N ASP A 60 -3.99 24.52 4.66
CA ASP A 60 -4.30 25.10 5.98
C ASP A 60 -4.32 24.03 7.09
N ARG A 61 -4.46 24.48 8.34
CA ARG A 61 -4.42 23.61 9.53
C ARG A 61 -5.50 22.51 9.48
N GLU A 62 -6.72 22.83 9.06
CA GLU A 62 -7.82 21.86 9.06
C GLU A 62 -7.61 20.79 7.98
N ALA A 63 -7.16 21.20 6.79
CA ALA A 63 -6.79 20.30 5.72
C ALA A 63 -5.62 19.38 6.11
N LEU A 64 -4.63 19.91 6.86
CA LEU A 64 -3.52 19.12 7.41
C LEU A 64 -4.04 18.02 8.36
N GLU A 65 -4.89 18.38 9.32
CA GLU A 65 -5.46 17.44 10.30
C GLU A 65 -6.29 16.33 9.61
N LEU A 66 -7.05 16.67 8.56
CA LEU A 66 -7.79 15.70 7.77
C LEU A 66 -6.87 14.77 6.97
N GLU A 67 -5.77 15.28 6.41
CA GLU A 67 -4.77 14.45 5.73
C GLU A 67 -4.06 13.50 6.69
N MET A 68 -3.73 13.97 7.91
CA MET A 68 -3.17 13.13 8.98
C MET A 68 -4.12 12.00 9.35
N CYS A 69 -5.40 12.31 9.60
CA CYS A 69 -6.40 11.30 9.91
C CYS A 69 -6.54 10.25 8.80
N ARG A 70 -6.53 10.69 7.52
CA ARG A 70 -6.59 9.78 6.38
C ARG A 70 -5.37 8.89 6.28
N TYR A 71 -4.18 9.44 6.51
CA TYR A 71 -2.94 8.67 6.52
C TYR A 71 -2.94 7.61 7.62
N VAL A 72 -3.27 7.98 8.87
CA VAL A 72 -3.32 7.04 9.99
C VAL A 72 -4.33 5.92 9.74
N ASN A 73 -5.55 6.27 9.31
CA ASN A 73 -6.59 5.28 8.99
C ASN A 73 -6.15 4.34 7.86
N TRP A 74 -5.40 4.84 6.88
CA TRP A 74 -4.86 4.02 5.81
C TRP A 74 -3.78 3.06 6.33
N VAL A 75 -2.82 3.54 7.12
CA VAL A 75 -1.78 2.69 7.76
C VAL A 75 -2.46 1.58 8.58
N ASP A 76 -3.38 1.93 9.47
CA ASP A 76 -4.10 0.97 10.31
C ASP A 76 -4.87 -0.07 9.48
N SER A 77 -5.51 0.37 8.40
CA SER A 77 -6.24 -0.51 7.49
C SER A 77 -5.31 -1.51 6.80
N VAL A 78 -4.12 -1.06 6.38
CA VAL A 78 -3.10 -1.95 5.81
C VAL A 78 -2.63 -2.97 6.83
N LEU A 79 -2.32 -2.55 8.06
CA LEU A 79 -1.84 -3.45 9.11
C LEU A 79 -2.88 -4.51 9.48
N LYS A 80 -4.16 -4.14 9.55
CA LYS A 80 -5.27 -5.07 9.81
C LYS A 80 -5.46 -6.10 8.69
N GLN A 81 -5.16 -5.71 7.45
CA GLN A 81 -5.35 -6.58 6.29
C GLN A 81 -4.12 -7.44 5.99
N HIS A 82 -2.94 -7.10 6.53
CA HIS A 82 -1.70 -7.81 6.27
C HIS A 82 -1.78 -9.28 6.71
N ARG A 83 -1.27 -10.19 5.85
CA ARG A 83 -1.37 -11.65 6.03
C ARG A 83 -0.03 -12.38 6.02
N ALA A 84 1.08 -11.69 5.74
CA ALA A 84 2.39 -12.35 5.80
C ALA A 84 2.75 -12.70 7.24
N LEU A 85 3.48 -13.80 7.42
CA LEU A 85 3.95 -14.23 8.75
C LEU A 85 5.08 -13.34 9.28
N ASN A 86 5.77 -12.63 8.39
CA ASN A 86 6.89 -11.77 8.69
C ASN A 86 6.83 -10.49 7.85
N ILE A 87 7.29 -9.40 8.46
CA ILE A 87 7.57 -8.13 7.78
C ILE A 87 9.08 -8.00 7.71
N GLU A 88 9.63 -7.95 6.49
CA GLU A 88 11.07 -7.81 6.26
C GLU A 88 11.51 -6.36 6.33
N ARG A 89 10.64 -5.44 5.89
CA ARG A 89 10.89 -4.00 5.95
C ARG A 89 9.62 -3.27 6.33
N PHE A 90 9.75 -2.39 7.30
CA PHE A 90 8.69 -1.50 7.76
C PHE A 90 9.22 -0.07 7.75
N ARG A 91 8.59 0.83 6.98
CA ARG A 91 8.94 2.25 6.93
C ARG A 91 7.68 3.09 7.05
N VAL A 92 7.68 3.97 8.03
CA VAL A 92 6.62 4.94 8.27
C VAL A 92 7.30 6.28 8.48
N TYR A 93 7.17 7.17 7.50
CA TYR A 93 7.58 8.55 7.63
C TYR A 93 6.40 9.46 7.33
N PHE A 94 6.01 10.24 8.34
CA PHE A 94 5.06 11.32 8.18
C PHE A 94 5.69 12.57 8.79
N LYS A 95 5.82 13.63 8.00
CA LYS A 95 6.37 14.89 8.49
C LYS A 95 5.29 15.61 9.29
N LEU A 96 5.47 15.66 10.61
CA LEU A 96 4.71 16.51 11.52
C LEU A 96 5.06 17.99 11.30
#